data_AF-A0AAN9FGT5-F1
#
_entry.id   AF-A0AAN9FGT5-F1
#
_cell.length_a   1.000
_cell.length_b   1.000
_cell.length_c   1.000
_cell.angle_alpha   90.00
_cell.angle_beta   90.00
_cell.angle_gamma   90.00
#
_symmetry.space_group_name_H-M   'P 1'
#
loop_
_entity.id
_entity.type
_entity.pdbx_description
1 polymer ?
#
loop_
_entity_poly.entity_id
_entity_poly.type
_entity_poly.pdbx_seq_one_letter_code
_entity_poly.pdbx_strand_id
1 'polypeptide(L)'
;MEDDQWELCNDDGFVYKRKRRRLDALPPPPPEPESDQDFAEKRRRERKKHTLLKLKSQYEKEILQWESLSNTLRSMQEQQQQHTPLRSQSNQTPLLPSTSSSTGSSLLHDLLSQVEAQEAIIRDVSNLCDVSEAMCVKREEQFKQPFFDLPIWASPLELMRGLCDDSI
;
A
#
# COMPACT_ATOMS: atom_id res chain seq x y z
N MET A 1 37.02 44.51 -6.37
CA MET A 1 36.89 43.17 -6.98
C MET A 1 36.92 42.15 -5.85
N GLU A 2 35.76 41.84 -5.26
CA GLU A 2 35.62 40.98 -4.05
C GLU A 2 34.87 39.67 -4.33
N ASP A 3 34.45 39.43 -5.57
CA ASP A 3 33.66 38.26 -5.97
C ASP A 3 34.48 36.96 -6.05
N ASP A 4 35.80 37.03 -5.85
CA ASP A 4 36.75 35.93 -5.97
C ASP A 4 37.05 35.17 -4.66
N GLN A 5 36.21 35.30 -3.63
CA GLN A 5 36.48 34.67 -2.32
C GLN A 5 35.75 33.31 -2.14
N TRP A 6 34.70 33.03 -2.90
CA TRP A 6 33.82 31.88 -2.69
C TRP A 6 33.91 30.87 -3.83
N GLU A 7 33.92 29.59 -3.50
CA GLU A 7 33.82 28.48 -4.46
C GLU A 7 32.50 27.74 -4.25
N LEU A 8 31.94 27.24 -5.36
CA LEU A 8 30.70 26.48 -5.36
C LEU A 8 31.04 24.99 -5.20
N CYS A 9 30.46 24.34 -4.19
CA CYS A 9 30.65 22.92 -3.93
C CYS A 9 29.34 22.17 -4.13
N ASN A 10 29.44 20.99 -4.74
CA ASN A 10 28.34 20.06 -4.91
C ASN A 10 28.62 18.81 -4.07
N ASP A 11 27.76 18.54 -3.11
CA ASP A 11 27.81 17.33 -2.28
C ASP A 11 26.44 16.65 -2.35
N ASP A 12 26.39 15.47 -2.98
CA ASP A 12 25.18 14.66 -3.19
C ASP A 12 23.96 15.45 -3.72
N GLY A 13 24.18 16.39 -4.64
CA GLY A 13 23.11 17.18 -5.28
C GLY A 13 22.72 18.45 -4.53
N PHE A 14 23.32 18.72 -3.37
CA PHE A 14 23.21 20.01 -2.68
C PHE A 14 24.37 20.91 -3.07
N VAL A 15 24.02 22.09 -3.59
CA VAL A 15 24.98 23.10 -4.03
C VAL A 15 25.07 24.21 -3.00
N TYR A 16 26.27 24.42 -2.44
CA TYR A 16 26.51 25.49 -1.46
C TYR A 16 27.80 26.27 -1.77
N LYS A 17 27.88 27.51 -1.27
CA LYS A 17 29.08 28.36 -1.38
C LYS A 17 29.96 28.14 -0.15
N ARG A 18 31.25 27.89 -0.34
CA ARG A 18 32.25 27.88 0.74
C ARG A 18 33.45 28.75 0.42
N LYS A 19 34.16 29.22 1.45
CA LYS A 19 35.29 30.15 1.28
C LYS A 19 36.48 29.41 0.65
N ARG A 20 37.02 29.96 -0.45
CA ARG A 20 38.19 29.41 -1.18
C ARG A 20 39.38 29.32 -0.23
N ARG A 21 39.94 28.11 -0.05
CA ARG A 21 41.17 27.92 0.73
C ARG A 21 42.34 28.50 -0.06
N ARG A 22 43.14 29.39 0.53
CA ARG A 22 44.30 30.00 -0.15
C ARG A 22 45.34 28.90 -0.41
N LEU A 23 45.66 28.66 -1.68
CA LEU A 23 46.63 27.65 -2.13
C LEU A 23 48.10 28.08 -1.92
N ASP A 24 48.37 29.34 -1.55
CA ASP A 24 49.71 29.80 -1.18
C ASP A 24 49.91 29.75 0.35
N ALA A 25 50.13 28.53 0.85
CA ALA A 25 51.03 28.24 1.97
C ALA A 25 51.01 26.72 2.23
N LEU A 26 52.17 26.10 2.01
CA LEU A 26 52.57 24.73 2.40
C LEU A 26 52.11 23.60 1.44
N PRO A 27 53.00 22.64 1.11
CA PRO A 27 52.63 21.42 0.40
C PRO A 27 51.46 20.71 1.11
N PRO A 28 50.61 19.98 0.36
CA PRO A 28 49.49 19.26 0.94
C PRO A 28 50.01 18.39 2.10
N PRO A 29 49.40 18.47 3.30
CA PRO A 29 49.74 17.54 4.35
C PRO A 29 49.54 16.11 3.81
N PRO A 30 50.41 15.15 4.21
CA PRO A 30 50.22 13.76 3.85
C PRO A 30 48.80 13.32 4.23
N PRO A 31 48.17 12.40 3.47
CA PRO A 31 46.80 11.99 3.72
C PRO A 31 46.63 11.64 5.20
N GLU A 32 45.86 12.44 5.92
CA GLU A 32 45.59 12.19 7.33
C GLU A 32 44.91 10.82 7.43
N PRO A 33 45.32 9.97 8.40
CA PRO A 33 44.67 8.69 8.60
C PRO A 33 43.18 8.94 8.83
N GLU A 34 42.34 8.25 8.06
CA GLU A 34 40.87 8.32 8.21
C GLU A 34 40.52 8.22 9.70
N SER A 35 39.80 9.22 10.20
CA SER A 35 39.48 9.27 11.63
C SER A 35 38.46 8.18 11.96
N ASP A 36 38.39 7.73 13.22
CA ASP A 36 37.36 6.79 13.67
C ASP A 36 35.94 7.29 13.38
N GLN A 37 35.76 8.61 13.31
CA GLN A 37 34.52 9.27 12.93
C GLN A 37 34.15 9.03 11.45
N ASP A 38 35.12 9.07 10.54
CA ASP A 38 34.90 8.82 9.10
C ASP A 38 34.49 7.37 8.85
N PHE A 39 35.12 6.42 9.55
CA PHE A 39 34.74 5.00 9.51
C PHE A 39 33.34 4.74 10.07
N ALA A 40 32.96 5.43 11.15
CA ALA A 40 31.61 5.33 11.72
C ALA A 40 30.57 5.86 10.74
N GLU A 41 30.86 6.97 10.07
CA GLU A 41 29.93 7.59 9.13
C GLU A 41 29.80 6.77 7.83
N LYS A 42 30.89 6.20 7.33
CA LYS A 42 30.88 5.26 6.19
C LYS A 42 30.03 4.03 6.48
N ARG A 43 30.19 3.42 7.67
CA ARG A 43 29.35 2.29 8.11
C ARG A 43 27.87 2.67 8.22
N ARG A 44 27.56 3.89 8.69
CA ARG A 44 26.19 4.40 8.74
C ARG A 44 25.61 4.53 7.32
N ARG A 45 26.39 5.08 6.38
CA ARG A 45 25.98 5.22 4.96
C ARG A 45 25.75 3.85 4.33
N GLU A 46 26.61 2.87 4.57
CA GLU A 46 26.48 1.50 4.06
C GLU A 46 25.20 0.81 4.57
N ARG A 47 24.90 0.95 5.87
CA ARG A 47 23.65 0.41 6.44
C ARG A 47 22.41 1.04 5.82
N LYS A 48 22.42 2.36 5.61
CA LYS A 48 21.32 3.08 4.94
C LYS A 48 21.17 2.60 3.50
N LYS A 49 22.25 2.52 2.74
CA LYS A 49 22.27 2.02 1.37
C LYS A 49 21.71 0.60 1.29
N HIS A 50 22.15 -0.29 2.17
CA HIS A 50 21.67 -1.67 2.18
C HIS A 50 20.17 -1.76 2.46
N THR A 51 19.68 -0.99 3.43
CA THR A 51 18.25 -0.93 3.77
C THR A 51 17.43 -0.42 2.59
N LEU A 52 17.88 0.65 1.92
CA LEU A 52 17.21 1.21 0.75
C LEU A 52 17.19 0.23 -0.43
N LEU A 53 18.29 -0.49 -0.68
CA LEU A 53 18.35 -1.49 -1.74
C LEU A 53 17.40 -2.67 -1.45
N LYS A 54 17.32 -3.10 -0.19
CA LYS A 54 16.38 -4.15 0.23
C LYS A 54 14.93 -3.69 -0.01
N LEU A 55 14.61 -2.47 0.39
CA LEU A 55 13.27 -1.90 0.22
C LEU A 55 12.92 -1.75 -1.27
N LYS A 56 13.85 -1.24 -2.08
CA LYS A 56 13.69 -1.18 -3.54
C LYS A 56 13.36 -2.56 -4.12
N SER A 57 14.14 -3.58 -3.77
CA SER A 57 13.92 -4.95 -4.25
C SER A 57 12.59 -5.54 -3.80
N GLN A 58 12.11 -5.19 -2.61
CA GLN A 58 10.79 -5.60 -2.13
C GLN A 58 9.67 -4.96 -2.97
N TYR A 59 9.70 -3.63 -3.15
CA TYR A 59 8.68 -2.94 -3.95
C TYR A 59 8.71 -3.36 -5.42
N GLU A 60 9.89 -3.61 -5.99
CA GLU A 60 10.00 -4.10 -7.36
C GLU A 60 9.32 -5.47 -7.53
N LYS A 61 9.50 -6.39 -6.57
CA LYS A 61 8.80 -7.68 -6.57
C LYS A 61 7.29 -7.52 -6.40
N GLU A 62 6.87 -6.66 -5.50
CA GLU A 62 5.47 -6.39 -5.23
C GLU A 62 4.78 -5.80 -6.47
N ILE A 63 5.41 -4.83 -7.15
CA ILE A 63 4.91 -4.26 -8.41
C ILE A 63 4.73 -5.35 -9.46
N LEU A 64 5.72 -6.24 -9.65
CA LEU A 64 5.61 -7.34 -10.61
C LEU A 64 4.45 -8.30 -10.27
N GLN A 65 4.21 -8.55 -8.97
CA GLN A 65 3.06 -9.35 -8.54
C GLN A 65 1.74 -8.65 -8.84
N TRP A 66 1.62 -7.35 -8.55
CA TRP A 66 0.43 -6.56 -8.88
C TRP A 66 0.17 -6.51 -10.38
N GLU A 67 1.20 -6.34 -11.19
CA GLU A 67 1.11 -6.39 -12.66
C GLU A 67 0.60 -7.75 -13.13
N SER A 68 1.19 -8.84 -12.64
CA SER A 68 0.75 -10.21 -12.96
C SER A 68 -0.73 -10.42 -12.63
N LEU A 69 -1.16 -10.06 -11.42
CA LEU A 69 -2.54 -10.22 -10.97
C LEU A 69 -3.49 -9.37 -11.81
N SER A 70 -3.11 -8.12 -12.11
CA SER A 70 -3.92 -7.23 -12.96
C SER A 70 -4.11 -7.77 -14.38
N ASN A 71 -3.06 -8.39 -14.94
CA ASN A 71 -3.12 -9.00 -16.26
C ASN A 71 -3.98 -10.27 -16.25
N THR A 72 -3.89 -11.09 -15.19
CA THR A 72 -4.77 -12.25 -15.02
C THR A 72 -6.23 -11.83 -14.92
N LEU A 73 -6.55 -10.83 -14.10
CA LEU A 73 -7.91 -10.30 -13.96
C LEU A 73 -8.44 -9.75 -15.30
N ARG A 74 -7.62 -8.99 -16.03
CA ARG A 74 -7.97 -8.49 -17.36
C ARG A 74 -8.23 -9.63 -18.34
N SER A 75 -7.39 -10.66 -18.35
CA SER A 75 -7.56 -11.84 -19.19
C SER A 75 -8.86 -12.60 -18.87
N MET A 76 -9.18 -12.76 -17.58
CA MET A 76 -10.46 -13.37 -17.16
C MET A 76 -11.66 -12.54 -17.60
N GLN A 77 -11.57 -11.21 -17.50
CA GLN A 77 -12.62 -10.31 -17.98
C GLN A 77 -12.81 -10.39 -19.50
N GLU A 78 -11.72 -10.46 -20.27
CA GLU A 78 -11.77 -10.65 -21.73
C GLU A 78 -12.36 -12.02 -22.09
N GLN A 79 -12.02 -13.08 -21.37
CA GLN A 79 -12.61 -14.41 -21.55
C GLN A 79 -14.11 -14.42 -21.23
N GLN A 80 -14.56 -13.76 -20.16
CA GLN A 80 -16.00 -13.61 -19.86
C GLN A 80 -16.73 -12.88 -20.99
N GLN A 81 -16.13 -11.83 -21.56
CA GLN A 81 -16.73 -11.11 -22.70
C GLN A 81 -16.80 -11.97 -23.97
N GLN A 82 -15.81 -12.83 -24.22
CA GLN A 82 -15.80 -13.74 -25.38
C GLN A 82 -16.78 -14.92 -25.23
N HIS A 83 -17.05 -15.37 -24.00
CA HIS A 83 -18.00 -16.46 -23.70
C HIS A 83 -19.45 -15.99 -23.51
N THR A 84 -19.77 -14.72 -23.80
CA THR A 84 -21.17 -14.26 -23.84
C THR A 84 -21.73 -14.42 -25.26
N PRO A 85 -22.57 -15.43 -25.57
CA PRO A 85 -23.28 -15.45 -26.84
C PRO A 85 -24.41 -14.39 -26.81
N LEU A 86 -24.24 -13.34 -27.62
CA LEU A 86 -25.24 -12.43 -28.19
C LEU A 86 -26.36 -11.87 -27.28
N ARG A 87 -26.36 -10.54 -27.09
CA ARG A 87 -27.62 -9.77 -27.10
C ARG A 87 -27.46 -8.49 -27.93
N SER A 88 -27.47 -8.68 -29.25
CA SER A 88 -28.06 -7.71 -30.15
C SER A 88 -29.51 -7.51 -29.71
N GLN A 89 -29.83 -6.41 -29.05
CA GLN A 89 -31.16 -5.83 -29.12
C GLN A 89 -31.08 -4.36 -28.70
N SER A 90 -31.08 -3.55 -29.76
CA SER A 90 -31.59 -2.19 -29.86
C SER A 90 -31.85 -1.44 -28.56
N ASN A 91 -31.19 -0.29 -28.44
CA ASN A 91 -31.74 0.90 -27.82
C ASN A 91 -33.10 1.22 -28.48
N GLN A 92 -34.18 0.57 -28.05
CA GLN A 92 -35.53 1.04 -28.26
C GLN A 92 -36.07 1.42 -26.90
N THR A 93 -36.14 2.73 -26.71
CA THR A 93 -37.06 3.46 -25.85
C THR A 93 -38.33 2.64 -25.64
N PRO A 94 -38.80 2.39 -24.40
CA PRO A 94 -40.03 1.64 -24.20
C PRO A 94 -41.22 2.51 -24.63
N LEU A 95 -41.66 2.34 -25.88
CA LEU A 95 -43.06 2.59 -26.22
C LEU A 95 -43.87 1.48 -25.54
N LEU A 96 -44.71 1.90 -24.59
CA LEU A 96 -45.75 1.09 -23.96
C LEU A 96 -46.57 0.34 -25.02
N PRO A 97 -46.71 -0.99 -24.94
CA PRO A 97 -47.79 -1.70 -25.59
C PRO A 97 -48.94 -1.81 -24.59
N SER A 98 -50.04 -1.12 -24.90
CA SER A 98 -51.32 -1.34 -24.26
C SER A 98 -51.79 -2.78 -24.50
N THR A 99 -52.27 -3.39 -23.42
CA THR A 99 -53.28 -4.47 -23.36
C THR A 99 -53.00 -5.79 -24.06
N SER A 100 -52.67 -6.83 -23.28
CA SER A 100 -53.50 -8.05 -23.17
C SER A 100 -52.96 -8.99 -22.08
N SER A 101 -53.89 -9.54 -21.33
CA SER A 101 -53.73 -10.38 -20.14
C SER A 101 -53.02 -11.71 -20.42
N SER A 102 -51.69 -11.78 -20.25
CA SER A 102 -50.94 -13.04 -19.99
C SER A 102 -49.47 -12.83 -19.59
N THR A 103 -49.00 -11.59 -19.40
CA THR A 103 -47.57 -11.23 -19.22
C THR A 103 -47.13 -11.06 -17.77
N GLY A 104 -48.05 -11.10 -16.79
CA GLY A 104 -47.71 -10.91 -15.38
C GLY A 104 -46.82 -12.02 -14.80
N SER A 105 -46.95 -13.26 -15.28
CA SER A 105 -46.18 -14.40 -14.76
C SER A 105 -44.71 -14.35 -15.18
N SER A 106 -44.37 -13.88 -16.39
CA SER A 106 -42.97 -13.83 -16.84
C SER A 106 -42.23 -12.68 -16.16
N LEU A 107 -42.87 -11.51 -16.04
CA LEU A 107 -42.29 -10.35 -15.35
C LEU A 107 -42.01 -10.65 -13.86
N LEU A 108 -42.92 -11.36 -13.19
CA LEU A 108 -42.71 -11.77 -11.81
C LEU A 108 -41.55 -12.76 -11.68
N HIS A 109 -41.40 -13.69 -12.62
CA HIS A 109 -40.30 -14.65 -12.61
C HIS A 109 -38.95 -13.97 -12.85
N ASP A 110 -38.91 -13.00 -13.78
CA ASP A 110 -37.72 -12.19 -14.05
C ASP A 110 -37.32 -11.34 -12.83
N LEU A 111 -38.29 -10.71 -12.15
CA LEU A 111 -38.02 -9.97 -10.91
C LEU A 111 -37.52 -10.90 -9.79
N LEU A 112 -38.12 -12.07 -9.64
CA LEU A 112 -37.70 -13.05 -8.64
C LEU A 112 -36.25 -13.49 -8.88
N SER A 113 -35.92 -13.82 -10.13
CA SER A 113 -34.56 -14.20 -10.53
C SER A 113 -33.55 -13.07 -10.30
N GLN A 114 -33.94 -11.82 -10.53
CA GLN A 114 -33.10 -10.67 -10.23
C GLN A 114 -32.84 -10.49 -8.74
N VAL A 115 -33.86 -10.67 -7.90
CA VAL A 115 -33.72 -10.57 -6.43
C VAL A 115 -32.86 -11.70 -5.89
N GLU A 116 -33.03 -12.93 -6.38
CA GLU A 116 -32.19 -14.07 -6.01
C GLU A 116 -30.71 -13.85 -6.38
N ALA A 117 -30.45 -13.31 -7.57
CA ALA A 117 -29.09 -12.95 -7.99
C ALA A 117 -28.50 -11.84 -7.12
N GLN A 118 -29.28 -10.81 -6.79
CA GLN A 118 -28.84 -9.74 -5.91
C GLN A 118 -28.56 -10.26 -4.49
N GLU A 119 -29.38 -11.17 -3.99
CA GLU A 119 -29.18 -11.80 -2.69
C GLU A 119 -27.88 -12.62 -2.65
N ALA A 120 -27.57 -13.36 -3.71
CA ALA A 120 -26.30 -14.07 -3.84
C ALA A 120 -25.11 -13.11 -3.78
N ILE A 121 -25.16 -11.99 -4.52
CA ILE A 121 -24.10 -10.97 -4.49
C ILE A 121 -23.95 -10.37 -3.09
N ILE A 122 -25.05 -10.05 -2.41
CA ILE A 122 -25.00 -9.51 -1.04
C ILE A 122 -24.36 -10.51 -0.09
N ARG A 123 -24.72 -11.79 -0.18
CA ARG A 123 -24.11 -12.84 0.65
C ARG A 123 -22.61 -12.97 0.39
N ASP A 124 -22.19 -12.95 -0.88
CA ASP A 124 -20.77 -13.04 -1.24
C ASP A 124 -19.97 -11.86 -0.69
N VAL A 125 -20.51 -10.63 -0.80
CA VAL A 125 -19.87 -9.44 -0.23
C VAL A 125 -19.83 -9.50 1.29
N SER A 126 -20.91 -9.96 1.95
CA SER A 126 -20.94 -10.15 3.41
C SER A 126 -19.86 -11.13 3.86
N ASN A 127 -19.76 -12.29 3.20
CA ASN A 127 -18.73 -13.29 3.50
C ASN A 127 -17.32 -12.73 3.33
N LEU A 128 -17.08 -11.91 2.30
CA LEU A 128 -15.79 -11.25 2.11
C LEU A 128 -15.48 -10.26 3.25
N CYS A 129 -16.48 -9.50 3.70
CA CYS A 129 -16.34 -8.62 4.86
C CYS A 129 -15.99 -9.41 6.12
N ASP A 130 -16.71 -10.50 6.41
CA ASP A 130 -16.44 -11.35 7.58
C ASP A 130 -15.02 -11.93 7.57
N VAL A 131 -14.56 -12.41 6.42
CA VAL A 131 -13.19 -12.92 6.25
C VAL A 131 -12.17 -11.78 6.44
N SER A 132 -12.44 -10.61 5.90
CA SER A 132 -11.55 -9.44 6.04
C SER A 132 -11.45 -8.98 7.50
N GLU A 133 -12.56 -8.97 8.23
CA GLU A 133 -12.62 -8.61 9.65
C GLU A 133 -11.85 -9.64 10.48
N ALA A 134 -12.08 -10.94 10.25
CA ALA A 134 -11.36 -12.01 10.95
C ALA A 134 -9.84 -11.93 10.73
N MET A 135 -9.38 -11.61 9.51
CA MET A 135 -7.97 -11.39 9.24
C MET A 135 -7.39 -10.17 9.96
N CYS A 136 -8.13 -9.06 9.99
CA CYS A 136 -7.74 -7.83 10.68
C CYS A 136 -7.63 -8.05 12.18
N VAL A 137 -8.67 -8.64 12.81
CA VAL A 137 -8.68 -8.97 14.24
C VAL A 137 -7.51 -9.87 14.59
N LYS A 138 -7.29 -10.96 13.84
CA LYS A 138 -6.18 -11.88 14.08
C LYS A 138 -4.81 -11.19 13.97
N ARG A 139 -4.63 -10.32 12.99
CA ARG A 139 -3.37 -9.56 12.82
C ARG A 139 -3.16 -8.58 13.96
N GLU A 140 -4.22 -7.88 14.38
CA GLU A 140 -4.17 -6.95 15.49
C GLU A 140 -3.83 -7.68 16.81
N GLU A 141 -4.46 -8.82 17.07
CA GLU A 141 -4.12 -9.66 18.21
C GLU A 141 -2.65 -10.08 18.16
N GLN A 142 -2.16 -10.62 17.04
CA GLN A 142 -0.75 -11.00 16.87
C GLN A 142 0.22 -9.84 17.09
N PHE A 143 -0.15 -8.63 16.68
CA PHE A 143 0.66 -7.44 16.91
C PHE A 143 0.68 -7.03 18.38
N LYS A 144 -0.45 -7.19 19.09
CA LYS A 144 -0.59 -6.85 20.51
C LYS A 144 0.05 -7.87 21.45
N GLN A 145 -0.01 -9.17 21.14
CA GLN A 145 0.55 -10.27 21.97
C GLN A 145 1.96 -9.97 22.51
N PRO A 146 2.97 -9.60 21.70
CA PRO A 146 4.33 -9.35 22.22
C PRO A 146 4.42 -8.17 23.19
N PHE A 147 3.49 -7.21 23.15
CA PHE A 147 3.44 -6.11 24.13
C PHE A 147 2.79 -6.54 25.44
N PHE A 148 1.82 -7.47 25.37
CA PHE A 148 1.15 -8.02 26.54
C PHE A 148 1.97 -9.12 27.24
N ASP A 149 2.86 -9.81 26.52
CA ASP A 149 3.74 -10.86 27.06
C ASP A 149 5.06 -10.31 27.65
N LEU A 150 5.20 -8.98 27.77
CA LEU A 150 6.39 -8.37 28.36
C LEU A 150 6.44 -8.67 29.87
N PRO A 151 7.55 -9.20 30.42
CA PRO A 151 7.66 -9.61 31.82
C PRO A 151 7.58 -8.46 32.83
N ILE A 152 7.59 -7.21 32.35
CA ILE A 152 7.35 -6.00 33.16
C ILE A 152 5.86 -5.84 33.51
N TRP A 153 4.96 -6.37 32.69
CA TRP A 153 3.52 -6.25 32.86
C TRP A 153 3.03 -7.56 33.48
N ALA A 154 2.61 -7.55 34.74
CA ALA A 154 2.11 -8.75 35.41
C ALA A 154 0.87 -9.34 34.68
N SER A 155 -0.23 -8.58 34.65
CA SER A 155 -1.39 -8.81 33.78
C SER A 155 -1.80 -7.48 33.15
N PRO A 156 -1.27 -7.14 31.96
CA PRO A 156 -1.58 -5.87 31.32
C PRO A 156 -3.09 -5.71 31.01
N LEU A 157 -3.81 -6.82 30.83
CA LEU A 157 -5.27 -6.80 30.63
C LEU A 157 -6.03 -6.37 31.88
N GLU A 158 -5.58 -6.78 33.07
CA GLU A 158 -6.18 -6.33 34.34
C GLU A 158 -5.90 -4.86 34.62
N LEU A 159 -4.67 -4.41 34.30
CA LEU A 159 -4.29 -3.00 34.42
C LEU A 159 -5.16 -2.10 33.52
N MET A 160 -5.30 -2.46 32.24
CA MET A 160 -6.13 -1.69 31.31
C MET A 160 -7.61 -1.69 31.71
N ARG A 161 -8.13 -2.82 32.22
CA ARG A 161 -9.51 -2.88 32.72
C ARG A 161 -9.72 -1.92 33.90
N GLY A 162 -8.81 -1.91 34.87
CA GLY A 162 -8.88 -0.98 36.00
C GLY A 162 -8.76 0.49 35.60
N LEU A 163 -8.01 0.81 34.54
CA LEU A 163 -7.89 2.18 34.02
C LEU A 163 -9.10 2.63 33.17
N CYS A 164 -9.81 1.69 32.53
CA CYS A 164 -11.02 1.98 31.78
C CYS A 164 -12.27 2.12 32.66
N ASP A 165 -12.24 1.60 33.89
CA ASP A 165 -13.35 1.68 34.84
C ASP A 165 -13.43 3.05 35.58
N ASP A 166 -12.49 3.98 35.33
CA ASP A 166 -12.46 5.34 35.90
C ASP A 166 -13.11 6.41 34.99
N SER A 167 -14.28 6.11 34.43
CA SER A 167 -15.13 7.13 33.82
C SER A 167 -16.62 6.89 34.13
N ILE A 168 -17.02 7.29 35.33
CA ILE A 168 -18.41 7.64 35.71
C ILE A 168 -18.38 9.02 36.35
#